data_AF-A0A418CZR4-F1
#
_entry.id   AF-A0A418CZR4-F1
#
_cell.length_a   1.000
_cell.length_b   1.000
_cell.length_c   1.000
_cell.angle_alpha   90.00
_cell.angle_beta   90.00
_cell.angle_gamma   90.00
#
_symmetry.space_group_name_H-M   'P 1'
#
loop_
_entity.id
_entity.type
_entity.pdbx_description
1 polymer ?
#
loop_
_entity_poly.entity_id
_entity_poly.type
_entity_poly.pdbx_seq_one_letter_code
_entity_poly.pdbx_strand_id
1 'polypeptide(L)'
;MKTIAILALALTAVTFAAADTTALAQGLDRKLRTDAQVQATNDDADVNRECHTANDGYIETLKAGNYSASKFFNCFRTSDQIFEFVDALMKQNPKILTKEEISTTVQNKTIYAYKLTGKYVLTRSLYFQSLLHAREWVSGSSNLFALASILDDVVQFKLSAADSFNLYFVPIVNIDGYDISWTKGKRLQRKNANEVDLNRNWPARFDHPEKDNNSTSQTFHGTGALSEPETKGIVDWIQNKTETSGLVGWVDVHSYAGKILYPNGDTEELIGNDDDEKFKVLGRKVADAAAADGKPYTSQTAGSFAVAIGAFDDYIYRTYQKPVVTIEIDGESFVAPPSSIRTHGKEIYRALTQFADEVTPFEGGAGGILFPDEVEALKRNALKGNALKGNDLKGNDLKGNDWNGNDWNGNDWNGNDWKGNDWNGNDWNGNDWKGNDWNGNDLNGNDWNGNDWNGNDWNGNDWNGNDWNGNDWNGNDLKGNNWKRNALKGNGGGIRFPNED
;
A
#
# COMPACT_ATOMS: atom_id res chain seq x y z
N MET A 1 -60.77 -57.15 36.77
CA MET A 1 -61.35 -56.17 35.82
C MET A 1 -60.29 -55.14 35.48
N LYS A 2 -59.97 -55.05 34.18
CA LYS A 2 -59.36 -53.94 33.42
C LYS A 2 -58.10 -53.23 33.97
N THR A 3 -57.00 -53.60 33.32
CA THR A 3 -55.86 -52.78 32.85
C THR A 3 -56.21 -51.34 32.45
N ILE A 4 -55.37 -50.37 32.86
CA ILE A 4 -54.94 -49.20 32.05
C ILE A 4 -53.46 -48.92 32.41
N ALA A 5 -52.65 -48.72 31.37
CA ALA A 5 -51.22 -48.44 31.35
C ALA A 5 -50.93 -46.93 31.19
N ILE A 6 -49.64 -46.62 30.98
CA ILE A 6 -49.02 -45.36 30.48
C ILE A 6 -48.46 -44.48 31.61
N LEU A 7 -47.23 -43.95 31.61
CA LEU A 7 -45.95 -44.16 30.92
C LEU A 7 -45.02 -43.15 31.61
N ALA A 8 -43.75 -43.51 31.81
CA ALA A 8 -42.75 -42.62 32.40
C ALA A 8 -42.43 -41.43 31.47
N LEU A 9 -42.22 -40.24 32.05
CA LEU A 9 -41.33 -39.23 31.48
C LEU A 9 -40.43 -38.70 32.60
N ALA A 10 -39.13 -38.92 32.42
CA ALA A 10 -38.07 -38.49 33.31
C ALA A 10 -37.97 -36.96 33.34
N LEU A 11 -38.05 -36.36 34.51
CA LEU A 11 -37.49 -35.03 34.75
C LEU A 11 -35.97 -35.18 34.92
N THR A 12 -35.23 -34.99 33.84
CA THR A 12 -33.79 -34.70 33.92
C THR A 12 -33.60 -33.25 34.34
N ALA A 13 -32.67 -33.05 35.27
CA ALA A 13 -32.35 -31.79 35.90
C ALA A 13 -31.99 -30.70 34.87
N VAL A 14 -32.71 -29.57 34.94
CA VAL A 14 -32.22 -28.30 34.41
C VAL A 14 -31.29 -27.73 35.47
N THR A 15 -30.01 -28.06 35.40
CA THR A 15 -28.98 -27.22 36.01
C THR A 15 -28.92 -25.96 35.16
N PHE A 16 -29.44 -24.86 35.69
CA PHE A 16 -29.16 -23.53 35.16
C PHE A 16 -27.64 -23.35 35.10
N ALA A 17 -27.07 -23.28 33.90
CA ALA A 17 -25.76 -22.69 33.71
C ALA A 17 -25.85 -21.26 34.24
N ALA A 18 -25.12 -20.97 35.31
CA ALA A 18 -24.94 -19.62 35.78
C ALA A 18 -24.44 -18.79 34.59
N ALA A 19 -25.14 -17.71 34.30
CA ALA A 19 -24.68 -16.71 33.35
C ALA A 19 -23.26 -16.30 33.74
N ASP A 20 -22.31 -16.53 32.84
CA ASP A 20 -20.96 -16.01 32.94
C ASP A 20 -21.04 -14.49 32.87
N THR A 21 -21.21 -13.88 34.04
CA THR A 21 -21.14 -12.43 34.24
C THR A 21 -19.67 -12.08 34.32
N THR A 22 -18.98 -12.18 33.18
CA THR A 22 -17.60 -11.69 33.07
C THR A 22 -17.62 -10.20 33.39
N ALA A 23 -17.09 -9.84 34.55
CA ALA A 23 -16.92 -8.46 34.94
C ALA A 23 -16.07 -7.77 33.86
N LEU A 24 -16.62 -6.71 33.26
CA LEU A 24 -15.90 -5.92 32.28
C LEU A 24 -15.20 -4.77 33.01
N ALA A 25 -13.88 -4.77 32.99
CA ALA A 25 -13.06 -3.65 33.43
C ALA A 25 -12.90 -2.64 32.29
N GLN A 26 -12.96 -1.35 32.62
CA GLN A 26 -12.65 -0.30 31.66
C GLN A 26 -11.13 -0.11 31.59
N GLY A 27 -10.51 -0.45 30.45
CA GLY A 27 -9.07 -0.28 30.23
C GLY A 27 -8.65 1.18 30.05
N LEU A 28 -7.33 1.43 30.00
CA LEU A 28 -6.74 2.77 29.83
C LEU A 28 -7.15 3.48 28.53
N ASP A 29 -7.60 2.73 27.53
CA ASP A 29 -8.18 3.23 26.27
C ASP A 29 -9.71 3.31 26.30
N ARG A 30 -10.32 3.23 27.48
CA ARG A 30 -11.76 3.28 27.75
C ARG A 30 -12.59 2.15 27.14
N LYS A 31 -11.96 1.12 26.57
CA LYS A 31 -12.66 -0.09 26.14
C LYS A 31 -12.97 -1.00 27.34
N LEU A 32 -14.19 -1.51 27.36
CA LEU A 32 -14.61 -2.56 28.29
C LEU A 32 -13.96 -3.89 27.87
N ARG A 33 -13.33 -4.56 28.84
CA ARG A 33 -12.58 -5.81 28.65
C ARG A 33 -12.83 -6.77 29.79
N THR A 34 -12.79 -8.07 29.51
CA THR A 34 -12.77 -9.07 30.58
C THR A 34 -11.46 -8.98 31.36
N ASP A 35 -11.45 -9.46 32.61
CA ASP A 35 -10.22 -9.52 33.42
C ASP A 35 -9.09 -10.28 32.71
N ALA A 36 -9.42 -11.34 31.96
CA ALA A 36 -8.46 -12.09 31.17
C ALA A 36 -7.82 -11.23 30.06
N GLN A 37 -8.59 -10.37 29.39
CA GLN A 37 -8.06 -9.46 28.36
C GLN A 37 -7.21 -8.34 28.98
N VAL A 38 -7.57 -7.86 30.17
CA VAL A 38 -6.74 -6.91 30.93
C VAL A 38 -5.41 -7.55 31.31
N GLN A 39 -5.45 -8.77 31.84
CA GLN A 39 -4.26 -9.51 32.23
C GLN A 39 -3.36 -9.79 31.01
N ALA A 40 -3.92 -10.25 29.88
CA ALA A 40 -3.19 -10.45 28.64
C ALA A 40 -2.51 -9.16 28.14
N THR A 41 -3.16 -8.01 28.29
CA THR A 41 -2.57 -6.71 27.96
C THR A 41 -1.40 -6.35 28.89
N ASN A 42 -1.54 -6.63 30.19
CA ASN A 42 -0.51 -6.34 31.18
C ASN A 42 0.72 -7.24 31.02
N ASP A 43 0.51 -8.47 30.56
CA ASP A 43 1.56 -9.49 30.40
C ASP A 43 2.19 -9.47 29.00
N ASP A 44 1.64 -8.73 28.02
CA ASP A 44 2.12 -8.74 26.63
C ASP A 44 3.63 -8.44 26.49
N ALA A 45 4.14 -7.51 27.31
CA ALA A 45 5.56 -7.21 27.34
C ALA A 45 6.40 -8.40 27.84
N ASP A 46 5.92 -9.12 28.87
CA ASP A 46 6.60 -10.29 29.42
C ASP A 46 6.54 -11.48 28.44
N VAL A 47 5.39 -11.70 27.79
CA VAL A 47 5.23 -12.69 26.72
C VAL A 47 6.20 -12.44 25.57
N ASN A 48 6.40 -11.18 25.16
CA ASN A 48 7.37 -10.85 24.13
C ASN A 48 8.82 -11.02 24.59
N ARG A 49 9.14 -10.78 25.87
CA ARG A 49 10.48 -11.08 26.42
C ARG A 49 10.78 -12.59 26.42
N GLU A 50 9.80 -13.43 26.67
CA GLU A 50 9.94 -14.88 26.51
C GLU A 50 10.22 -15.26 25.04
N CYS A 51 9.50 -14.62 24.10
CA CYS A 51 9.74 -14.78 22.66
C CYS A 51 11.18 -14.43 22.27
N HIS A 52 11.79 -13.42 22.90
CA HIS A 52 13.18 -13.01 22.62
C HIS A 52 14.16 -14.15 22.85
N THR A 53 14.00 -14.90 23.94
CA THR A 53 14.90 -16.03 24.27
C THR A 53 14.84 -17.12 23.20
N ALA A 54 13.64 -17.42 22.69
CA ALA A 54 13.46 -18.41 21.63
C ALA A 54 13.96 -17.93 20.24
N ASN A 55 14.10 -16.62 20.07
CA ASN A 55 14.48 -15.97 18.82
C ASN A 55 15.72 -15.10 18.98
N ASP A 56 16.62 -15.51 19.86
CA ASP A 56 17.94 -14.92 20.03
C ASP A 56 18.86 -15.31 18.86
N GLY A 57 20.04 -14.70 18.78
CA GLY A 57 21.00 -14.94 17.71
C GLY A 57 20.58 -14.35 16.36
N TYR A 58 19.67 -13.36 16.38
CA TYR A 58 19.14 -12.76 15.15
C TYR A 58 20.15 -11.87 14.42
N ILE A 59 21.22 -11.42 15.10
CA ILE A 59 22.31 -10.63 14.51
C ILE A 59 23.29 -11.53 13.77
N GLU A 60 23.71 -12.63 14.39
CA GLU A 60 24.68 -13.60 13.87
C GLU A 60 24.16 -14.32 12.63
N THR A 61 22.83 -14.41 12.50
CA THR A 61 22.15 -15.04 11.37
C THR A 61 21.79 -14.07 10.25
N LEU A 62 22.12 -12.77 10.37
CA LEU A 62 21.86 -11.80 9.31
C LEU A 62 22.64 -12.13 8.04
N LYS A 63 21.90 -12.17 6.93
CA LYS A 63 22.45 -12.43 5.60
C LYS A 63 21.96 -11.36 4.64
N ALA A 64 22.91 -10.77 3.91
CA ALA A 64 22.63 -9.81 2.85
C ALA A 64 21.65 -10.37 1.82
N GLY A 65 20.59 -9.61 1.50
CA GLY A 65 19.51 -10.01 0.62
C GLY A 65 18.48 -10.94 1.26
N ASN A 66 18.52 -11.15 2.58
CA ASN A 66 17.54 -11.94 3.32
C ASN A 66 17.30 -11.42 4.75
N TYR A 67 17.42 -10.11 4.96
CA TYR A 67 17.23 -9.42 6.24
C TYR A 67 15.81 -9.53 6.76
N SER A 68 14.81 -9.37 5.89
CA SER A 68 13.39 -9.48 6.24
C SER A 68 12.99 -10.88 6.73
N ALA A 69 13.76 -11.92 6.36
CA ALA A 69 13.57 -13.28 6.86
C ALA A 69 14.16 -13.52 8.26
N SER A 70 14.92 -12.57 8.81
CA SER A 70 15.56 -12.71 10.13
C SER A 70 14.56 -13.07 11.23
N LYS A 71 15.01 -13.88 12.19
CA LYS A 71 14.24 -14.21 13.41
C LYS A 71 13.94 -12.98 14.27
N PHE A 72 14.60 -11.84 14.01
CA PHE A 72 14.25 -10.55 14.58
C PHE A 72 12.74 -10.29 14.49
N PHE A 73 12.15 -10.52 13.30
CA PHE A 73 10.73 -10.30 12.99
C PHE A 73 9.77 -11.41 13.47
N ASN A 74 10.20 -12.28 14.38
CA ASN A 74 9.33 -13.27 15.02
C ASN A 74 8.73 -12.76 16.35
N CYS A 75 9.24 -11.65 16.88
CA CYS A 75 8.81 -11.04 18.14
C CYS A 75 8.71 -9.53 18.00
N PHE A 76 7.88 -8.87 18.81
CA PHE A 76 8.08 -7.43 19.05
C PHE A 76 9.37 -7.23 19.83
N ARG A 77 10.06 -6.12 19.61
CA ARG A 77 11.44 -5.90 20.06
C ARG A 77 11.55 -4.61 20.85
N THR A 78 12.39 -4.59 21.89
CA THR A 78 12.64 -3.34 22.63
C THR A 78 13.34 -2.31 21.72
N SER A 79 13.35 -1.04 22.13
CA SER A 79 14.09 0.01 21.42
C SER A 79 15.56 -0.36 21.22
N ASP A 80 16.22 -0.88 22.26
CA ASP A 80 17.61 -1.35 22.20
C ASP A 80 17.82 -2.42 21.12
N GLN A 81 16.93 -3.41 21.04
CA GLN A 81 17.01 -4.48 20.03
C GLN A 81 16.73 -3.94 18.62
N ILE A 82 15.79 -3.01 18.49
CA ILE A 82 15.48 -2.34 17.22
C ILE A 82 16.72 -1.59 16.72
N PHE A 83 17.37 -0.80 17.57
CA PHE A 83 18.57 -0.05 17.21
C PHE A 83 19.77 -0.96 16.95
N GLU A 84 19.97 -2.01 17.75
CA GLU A 84 21.00 -3.02 17.50
C GLU A 84 20.83 -3.69 16.13
N PHE A 85 19.58 -4.06 15.78
CA PHE A 85 19.27 -4.68 14.50
C PHE A 85 19.58 -3.76 13.32
N VAL A 86 19.07 -2.54 13.32
CA VAL A 86 19.27 -1.61 12.19
C VAL A 86 20.73 -1.12 12.12
N ASP A 87 21.43 -0.98 13.24
CA ASP A 87 22.87 -0.67 13.24
C ASP A 87 23.69 -1.86 12.67
N ALA A 88 23.27 -3.11 12.90
CA ALA A 88 23.88 -4.26 12.26
C ALA A 88 23.62 -4.30 10.75
N LEU A 89 22.41 -3.93 10.29
CA LEU A 89 22.12 -3.77 8.86
C LEU A 89 23.03 -2.69 8.23
N MET A 90 23.17 -1.55 8.89
CA MET A 90 24.03 -0.45 8.46
C MET A 90 25.49 -0.89 8.35
N LYS A 91 25.98 -1.64 9.35
CA LYS A 91 27.35 -2.17 9.37
C LYS A 91 27.62 -3.13 8.19
N GLN A 92 26.64 -3.92 7.77
CA GLN A 92 26.77 -4.78 6.60
C GLN A 92 26.64 -4.01 5.27
N ASN A 93 25.98 -2.83 5.28
CA ASN A 93 25.65 -2.07 4.08
C ASN A 93 26.08 -0.57 4.15
N PRO A 94 27.32 -0.24 4.56
CA PRO A 94 27.69 1.12 4.96
C PRO A 94 27.69 2.16 3.83
N LYS A 95 27.59 1.71 2.57
CA LYS A 95 27.53 2.60 1.40
C LYS A 95 26.11 3.04 1.04
N ILE A 96 25.11 2.23 1.42
CA ILE A 96 23.72 2.41 0.97
C ILE A 96 22.75 2.60 2.12
N LEU A 97 23.14 2.24 3.35
CA LEU A 97 22.37 2.51 4.56
C LEU A 97 23.25 3.34 5.50
N THR A 98 22.75 4.50 5.90
CA THR A 98 23.39 5.43 6.83
C THR A 98 22.36 5.97 7.81
N LYS A 99 22.76 6.71 8.85
CA LYS A 99 21.83 7.36 9.77
C LYS A 99 22.18 8.82 10.02
N GLU A 100 21.14 9.61 10.29
CA GLU A 100 21.23 11.03 10.60
C GLU A 100 20.46 11.33 11.88
N GLU A 101 20.99 12.21 12.72
CA GLU A 101 20.28 12.73 13.89
C GLU A 101 19.20 13.72 13.41
N ILE A 102 17.95 13.48 13.80
CA ILE A 102 16.82 14.31 13.35
C ILE A 102 16.13 15.03 14.50
N SER A 103 16.21 14.51 15.72
CA SER A 103 15.51 15.05 16.87
C SER A 103 16.05 14.46 18.18
N THR A 104 15.49 14.88 19.31
CA THR A 104 15.77 14.30 20.62
C THR A 104 14.48 14.09 21.40
N THR A 105 14.49 13.16 22.36
CA THR A 105 13.34 12.93 23.25
C THR A 105 13.40 13.77 24.51
N VAL A 106 12.31 13.76 25.28
CA VAL A 106 12.26 14.39 26.62
C VAL A 106 13.37 13.88 27.55
N GLN A 107 13.72 12.60 27.47
CA GLN A 107 14.81 11.98 28.24
C GLN A 107 16.18 12.09 27.54
N ASN A 108 16.34 13.00 26.58
CA ASN A 108 17.58 13.25 25.82
C ASN A 108 18.10 12.04 25.04
N LYS A 109 17.23 11.13 24.57
CA LYS A 109 17.65 10.11 23.60
C LYS A 109 17.64 10.71 22.20
N THR A 110 18.63 10.39 21.39
CA THR A 110 18.68 10.84 19.99
C THR A 110 17.71 10.04 19.14
N ILE A 111 16.88 10.74 18.35
CA ILE A 111 16.03 10.13 17.33
C ILE A 111 16.82 10.16 16.01
N TYR A 112 16.94 9.01 15.36
CA TYR A 112 17.65 8.86 14.10
C TYR A 112 16.70 8.54 12.95
N ALA A 113 16.97 9.13 11.79
CA ALA A 113 16.47 8.64 10.50
C ALA A 113 17.54 7.78 9.83
N TYR A 114 17.16 6.60 9.35
CA TYR A 114 18.00 5.69 8.60
C TYR A 114 17.76 5.92 7.11
N LYS A 115 18.78 6.45 6.43
CA LYS A 115 18.74 6.77 5.01
C LYS A 115 19.21 5.58 4.19
N LEU A 116 18.30 5.02 3.40
CA LEU A 116 18.54 4.01 2.39
C LEU A 116 18.64 4.66 1.00
N THR A 117 19.71 4.37 0.27
CA THR A 117 19.93 4.82 -1.11
C THR A 117 20.06 3.63 -2.05
N GLY A 118 19.47 3.72 -3.24
CA GLY A 118 19.61 2.68 -4.27
C GLY A 118 20.89 2.80 -5.09
N LYS A 119 20.86 2.21 -6.30
CA LYS A 119 22.00 2.21 -7.24
C LYS A 119 22.29 3.56 -7.86
N TYR A 120 21.31 4.47 -7.89
CA TYR A 120 21.41 5.76 -8.57
C TYR A 120 21.68 6.90 -7.59
N VAL A 121 22.36 7.94 -8.08
CA VAL A 121 22.53 9.19 -7.35
C VAL A 121 21.26 10.02 -7.52
N LEU A 122 20.50 10.16 -6.45
CA LEU A 122 19.18 10.78 -6.47
C LEU A 122 19.16 12.05 -5.63
N THR A 123 18.36 13.03 -6.06
CA THR A 123 18.17 14.32 -5.37
C THR A 123 16.84 14.43 -4.64
N ARG A 124 15.92 13.47 -4.85
CA ARG A 124 14.59 13.45 -4.24
C ARG A 124 14.56 12.40 -3.15
N SER A 125 13.78 12.68 -2.11
CA SER A 125 13.73 11.83 -0.93
C SER A 125 12.30 11.65 -0.42
N LEU A 126 12.03 10.51 0.21
CA LEU A 126 10.79 10.21 0.94
C LEU A 126 11.10 9.97 2.41
N TYR A 127 10.14 10.29 3.27
CA TYR A 127 10.26 10.13 4.72
C TYR A 127 9.14 9.23 5.26
N PHE A 128 9.52 8.18 5.98
CA PHE A 128 8.60 7.19 6.55
C PHE A 128 8.86 7.05 8.04
N GLN A 129 7.86 7.37 8.86
CA GLN A 129 7.96 7.25 10.31
C GLN A 129 6.94 6.28 10.90
N SER A 130 7.19 5.87 12.14
CA SER A 130 6.31 5.03 12.93
C SER A 130 6.44 5.34 14.41
N LEU A 131 5.48 4.84 15.21
CA LEU A 131 5.47 4.97 16.67
C LEU A 131 5.54 6.43 17.15
N LEU A 132 4.77 7.34 16.55
CA LEU A 132 4.36 8.56 17.25
C LEU A 132 3.58 8.19 18.53
N HIS A 133 2.74 7.15 18.45
CA HIS A 133 2.09 6.55 19.59
C HIS A 133 2.80 5.27 20.03
N ALA A 134 3.22 5.23 21.29
CA ALA A 134 4.08 4.18 21.82
C ALA A 134 3.46 2.77 21.82
N ARG A 135 2.15 2.65 22.05
CA ARG A 135 1.44 1.37 22.15
C ARG A 135 1.27 0.63 20.82
N GLU A 136 1.55 1.27 19.70
CA GLU A 136 1.27 0.78 18.35
C GLU A 136 2.43 -0.09 17.82
N TRP A 137 2.85 -1.09 18.61
CA TRP A 137 4.06 -1.89 18.36
C TRP A 137 4.14 -2.49 16.96
N VAL A 138 2.98 -2.87 16.39
CA VAL A 138 2.91 -3.40 15.01
C VAL A 138 3.37 -2.38 13.98
N SER A 139 3.03 -1.10 14.13
CA SER A 139 3.49 -0.03 13.23
C SER A 139 5.02 0.05 13.16
N GLY A 140 5.70 0.11 14.31
CA GLY A 140 7.16 0.14 14.36
C GLY A 140 7.80 -1.10 13.74
N SER A 141 7.26 -2.28 14.06
CA SER A 141 7.78 -3.55 13.52
C SER A 141 7.59 -3.66 12.00
N SER A 142 6.46 -3.20 11.47
CA SER A 142 6.12 -3.28 10.05
C SER A 142 6.87 -2.25 9.22
N ASN A 143 7.08 -1.03 9.73
CA ASN A 143 7.93 -0.03 9.09
C ASN A 143 9.39 -0.51 9.00
N LEU A 144 9.91 -1.11 10.08
CA LEU A 144 11.25 -1.70 10.10
C LEU A 144 11.36 -2.94 9.19
N PHE A 145 10.30 -3.75 9.09
CA PHE A 145 10.23 -4.85 8.13
C PHE A 145 10.29 -4.32 6.69
N ALA A 146 9.57 -3.25 6.37
CA ALA A 146 9.60 -2.63 5.05
C ALA A 146 11.00 -2.10 4.71
N LEU A 147 11.70 -1.45 5.64
CA LEU A 147 13.11 -1.07 5.45
C LEU A 147 13.97 -2.29 5.10
N ALA A 148 13.85 -3.39 5.88
CA ALA A 148 14.62 -4.61 5.65
C ALA A 148 14.29 -5.26 4.30
N SER A 149 13.03 -5.26 3.88
CA SER A 149 12.61 -5.79 2.57
C SER A 149 13.09 -4.94 1.40
N ILE A 150 13.01 -3.62 1.47
CA ILE A 150 13.56 -2.75 0.40
C ILE A 150 15.09 -2.89 0.35
N LEU A 151 15.76 -2.98 1.50
CA LEU A 151 17.21 -3.26 1.54
C LEU A 151 17.53 -4.63 0.91
N ASP A 152 16.71 -5.65 1.16
CA ASP A 152 16.86 -6.95 0.51
C ASP A 152 16.76 -6.84 -1.01
N ASP A 153 15.83 -6.04 -1.52
CA ASP A 153 15.68 -5.81 -2.96
C ASP A 153 16.89 -5.08 -3.54
N VAL A 154 17.35 -4.00 -2.90
CA VAL A 154 18.53 -3.24 -3.33
C VAL A 154 19.77 -4.13 -3.39
N VAL A 155 20.02 -4.95 -2.36
CA VAL A 155 21.17 -5.86 -2.31
C VAL A 155 21.07 -6.97 -3.36
N GLN A 156 19.86 -7.40 -3.71
CA GLN A 156 19.60 -8.41 -4.74
C GLN A 156 19.47 -7.82 -6.14
N PHE A 157 19.68 -6.51 -6.33
CA PHE A 157 19.50 -5.82 -7.61
C PHE A 157 18.08 -5.94 -8.19
N LYS A 158 17.07 -6.06 -7.32
CA LYS A 158 15.66 -6.00 -7.69
C LYS A 158 15.21 -4.55 -7.75
N LEU A 159 14.20 -4.30 -8.59
CA LEU A 159 13.55 -3.00 -8.66
C LEU A 159 12.94 -2.65 -7.31
N SER A 160 13.15 -1.42 -6.84
CA SER A 160 12.62 -0.97 -5.57
C SER A 160 12.33 0.54 -5.55
N ALA A 161 11.62 1.01 -4.53
CA ALA A 161 11.41 2.45 -4.31
C ALA A 161 12.73 3.23 -4.19
N ALA A 162 13.83 2.58 -3.78
CA ALA A 162 15.14 3.19 -3.65
C ALA A 162 15.80 3.52 -5.00
N ASP A 163 15.25 3.03 -6.12
CA ASP A 163 15.69 3.40 -7.47
C ASP A 163 15.17 4.77 -7.92
N SER A 164 14.06 5.23 -7.34
CA SER A 164 13.42 6.53 -7.64
C SER A 164 13.66 7.59 -6.57
N PHE A 165 13.83 7.19 -5.30
CA PHE A 165 14.00 8.10 -4.18
C PHE A 165 15.06 7.63 -3.19
N ASN A 166 15.73 8.57 -2.51
CA ASN A 166 16.36 8.26 -1.24
C ASN A 166 15.27 8.05 -0.18
N LEU A 167 15.36 7.03 0.66
CA LEU A 167 14.31 6.70 1.62
C LEU A 167 14.83 6.90 3.05
N TYR A 168 14.16 7.75 3.82
CA TYR A 168 14.45 7.95 5.24
C TYR A 168 13.42 7.19 6.07
N PHE A 169 13.90 6.26 6.90
CA PHE A 169 13.07 5.50 7.83
C PHE A 169 13.33 5.94 9.27
N VAL A 170 12.28 6.26 10.00
CA VAL A 170 12.32 6.55 11.45
C VAL A 170 11.53 5.46 12.18
N PRO A 171 12.18 4.41 12.71
CA PRO A 171 11.48 3.28 13.30
C PRO A 171 10.68 3.66 14.56
N ILE A 172 11.22 4.57 15.37
CA ILE A 172 10.61 5.00 16.63
C ILE A 172 10.75 6.52 16.77
N VAL A 173 9.64 7.24 16.64
CA VAL A 173 9.60 8.68 16.96
C VAL A 173 9.53 8.87 18.48
N ASN A 174 8.59 8.18 19.14
CA ASN A 174 8.38 8.30 20.58
C ASN A 174 9.18 7.24 21.37
N ILE A 175 10.52 7.38 21.42
CA ILE A 175 11.38 6.37 22.07
C ILE A 175 11.05 6.24 23.56
N ASP A 176 10.85 7.36 24.26
CA ASP A 176 10.57 7.33 25.70
C ASP A 176 9.22 6.69 26.01
N GLY A 177 8.17 7.06 25.29
CA GLY A 177 6.87 6.42 25.43
C GLY A 177 6.94 4.94 25.07
N TYR A 178 7.69 4.57 24.03
CA TYR A 178 7.88 3.18 23.64
C TYR A 178 8.52 2.37 24.76
N ASP A 179 9.60 2.87 25.37
CA ASP A 179 10.24 2.22 26.51
C ASP A 179 9.31 2.10 27.72
N ILE A 180 8.51 3.13 28.00
CA ILE A 180 7.48 3.08 29.04
C ILE A 180 6.47 1.97 28.73
N SER A 181 6.08 1.78 27.47
CA SER A 181 5.12 0.73 27.08
C SER A 181 5.63 -0.70 27.35
N TRP A 182 6.95 -0.89 27.47
CA TRP A 182 7.57 -2.17 27.84
C TRP A 182 7.61 -2.43 29.36
N THR A 183 7.16 -1.46 30.17
CA THR A 183 7.05 -1.59 31.63
C THR A 183 5.74 -2.29 32.00
N LYS A 184 5.78 -3.18 33.00
CA LYS A 184 4.61 -3.92 33.48
C LYS A 184 3.44 -2.99 33.79
N GLY A 185 2.27 -3.29 33.20
CA GLY A 185 1.05 -2.50 33.36
C GLY A 185 1.00 -1.19 32.58
N LYS A 186 1.99 -0.90 31.72
CA LYS A 186 2.08 0.31 30.90
C LYS A 186 1.97 0.07 29.40
N ARG A 187 1.65 -1.16 28.98
CA ARG A 187 1.57 -1.58 27.57
C ARG A 187 0.75 -0.66 26.65
N LEU A 188 -0.27 0.00 27.19
CA LEU A 188 -1.14 0.92 26.46
C LEU A 188 -0.67 2.39 26.51
N GLN A 189 0.57 2.66 26.95
CA GLN A 189 1.18 4.00 26.86
C GLN A 189 1.09 4.51 25.43
N ARG A 190 0.42 5.64 25.25
CA ARG A 190 0.29 6.28 23.92
C ARG A 190 1.28 7.42 23.76
N LYS A 191 1.36 8.27 24.78
CA LYS A 191 1.97 9.60 24.76
C LYS A 191 3.46 9.54 25.05
N ASN A 192 4.19 10.64 24.82
CA ASN A 192 5.61 10.74 25.17
C ASN A 192 5.82 10.83 26.68
N ALA A 193 7.07 11.01 27.13
CA ALA A 193 7.40 11.09 28.56
C ALA A 193 6.86 12.33 29.28
N ASN A 194 6.46 13.38 28.56
CA ASN A 194 5.72 14.52 29.12
C ASN A 194 4.19 14.29 29.15
N GLU A 195 3.73 13.09 28.80
CA GLU A 195 2.32 12.77 28.68
C GLU A 195 1.60 13.62 27.61
N VAL A 196 2.28 13.95 26.50
CA VAL A 196 1.72 14.63 25.33
C VAL A 196 1.50 13.66 24.18
N ASP A 197 0.33 13.79 23.52
CA ASP A 197 0.05 13.09 22.27
C ASP A 197 0.82 13.77 21.13
N LEU A 198 1.89 13.11 20.66
CA LEU A 198 2.75 13.67 19.63
C LEU A 198 2.02 13.87 18.30
N ASN A 199 0.91 13.18 18.03
CA ASN A 199 0.09 13.41 16.84
C ASN A 199 -1.08 14.39 17.10
N ARG A 200 -0.95 15.21 18.16
CA ARG A 200 -1.76 16.41 18.42
C ARG A 200 -0.89 17.66 18.61
N ASN A 201 0.44 17.52 18.56
CA ASN A 201 1.39 18.56 18.93
C ASN A 201 1.91 19.37 17.73
N TRP A 202 1.36 19.19 16.53
CA TRP A 202 1.80 19.92 15.33
C TRP A 202 1.03 21.24 15.16
N PRO A 203 1.59 22.24 14.46
CA PRO A 203 0.89 23.50 14.19
C PRO A 203 -0.47 23.26 13.53
N ALA A 204 -1.53 23.78 14.15
CA ALA A 204 -2.91 23.55 13.76
C ALA A 204 -3.61 24.83 13.29
N ARG A 205 -4.62 24.69 12.42
CA ARG A 205 -5.49 25.80 11.99
C ARG A 205 -6.61 26.08 12.98
N PHE A 206 -7.10 25.04 13.65
CA PHE A 206 -8.21 25.10 14.59
C PHE A 206 -7.71 24.93 16.02
N ASP A 207 -8.45 25.49 16.97
CA ASP A 207 -8.18 25.32 18.39
C ASP A 207 -8.53 23.89 18.84
N HIS A 208 -7.70 23.33 19.72
CA HIS A 208 -8.00 22.04 20.34
C HIS A 208 -9.24 22.14 21.26
N PRO A 209 -10.05 21.07 21.37
CA PRO A 209 -11.18 21.04 22.29
C PRO A 209 -10.74 21.24 23.74
N GLU A 210 -11.53 21.95 24.54
CA GLU A 210 -11.19 22.25 25.95
C GLU A 210 -10.89 20.99 26.78
N LYS A 211 -11.61 19.88 26.51
CA LYS A 211 -11.41 18.57 27.16
C LYS A 211 -9.99 18.00 26.97
N ASP A 212 -9.26 18.48 25.96
CA ASP A 212 -7.93 18.03 25.58
C ASP A 212 -6.82 18.97 26.10
N ASN A 213 -7.15 19.97 26.92
CA ASN A 213 -6.18 20.91 27.52
C ASN A 213 -5.51 20.39 28.80
N ASN A 214 -5.74 19.13 29.19
CA ASN A 214 -5.21 18.53 30.40
C ASN A 214 -4.44 17.24 30.09
N SER A 215 -3.28 17.04 30.73
CA SER A 215 -2.42 15.85 30.62
C SER A 215 -3.09 14.54 30.99
N THR A 216 -4.25 14.54 31.64
CA THR A 216 -5.06 13.32 31.83
C THR A 216 -5.76 12.85 30.54
N SER A 217 -5.93 13.72 29.55
CA SER A 217 -6.47 13.36 28.24
C SER A 217 -5.47 12.49 27.47
N GLN A 218 -5.99 11.48 26.75
CA GLN A 218 -5.20 10.66 25.83
C GLN A 218 -4.78 11.44 24.57
N THR A 219 -5.45 12.56 24.31
CA THR A 219 -5.23 13.47 23.19
C THR A 219 -4.73 14.84 23.66
N PHE A 220 -4.10 14.90 24.84
CA PHE A 220 -3.47 16.12 25.34
C PHE A 220 -2.42 16.62 24.35
N HIS A 221 -2.61 17.83 23.84
CA HIS A 221 -1.81 18.39 22.74
C HIS A 221 -0.51 19.06 23.18
N GLY A 222 -0.27 19.18 24.49
CA GLY A 222 0.89 19.86 25.06
C GLY A 222 0.60 21.29 25.48
N THR A 223 1.65 22.05 25.80
CA THR A 223 1.50 23.47 26.20
C THR A 223 1.36 24.42 25.01
N GLY A 224 1.48 23.89 23.78
CA GLY A 224 1.37 24.58 22.51
C GLY A 224 1.94 23.73 21.39
N ALA A 225 1.77 24.20 20.14
CA ALA A 225 2.35 23.51 18.99
C ALA A 225 3.88 23.40 19.12
N LEU A 226 4.39 22.20 18.84
CA LEU A 226 5.81 21.84 18.90
C LEU A 226 6.42 22.08 20.28
N SER A 227 5.63 21.92 21.34
CA SER A 227 6.14 21.93 22.72
C SER A 227 7.06 20.76 23.01
N GLU A 228 6.89 19.64 22.31
CA GLU A 228 7.67 18.44 22.54
C GLU A 228 8.97 18.45 21.73
N PRO A 229 10.11 18.06 22.33
CA PRO A 229 11.38 18.03 21.62
C PRO A 229 11.34 17.07 20.43
N GLU A 230 10.58 15.97 20.53
CA GLU A 230 10.45 14.98 19.45
C GLU A 230 9.89 15.61 18.18
N THR A 231 8.71 16.24 18.26
CA THR A 231 8.03 16.89 17.13
C THR A 231 8.78 18.12 16.65
N LYS A 232 9.30 18.93 17.58
CA LYS A 232 10.07 20.13 17.24
C LYS A 232 11.30 19.80 16.39
N GLY A 233 12.13 18.85 16.83
CA GLY A 233 13.33 18.48 16.07
C GLY A 233 13.00 17.90 14.70
N ILE A 234 11.96 17.06 14.61
CA ILE A 234 11.51 16.51 13.32
C ILE A 234 11.04 17.61 12.37
N VAL A 235 10.28 18.60 12.84
CA VAL A 235 9.90 19.77 12.03
C VAL A 235 11.13 20.51 11.52
N ASP A 236 12.07 20.85 12.42
CA ASP A 236 13.27 21.59 12.07
C ASP A 236 14.12 20.82 11.02
N TRP A 237 14.22 19.50 11.16
CA TRP A 237 14.91 18.63 10.20
C TRP A 237 14.17 18.51 8.85
N ILE A 238 12.85 18.33 8.86
CA ILE A 238 12.04 18.24 7.62
C ILE A 238 12.12 19.54 6.82
N GLN A 239 12.04 20.70 7.49
CA GLN A 239 12.17 22.01 6.85
C GLN A 239 13.52 22.11 6.12
N ASN A 240 14.61 21.85 6.83
CA ASN A 240 15.96 21.85 6.27
C ASN A 240 16.07 20.86 5.08
N LYS A 241 15.59 19.63 5.24
CA LYS A 241 15.70 18.60 4.19
C LYS A 241 14.83 18.86 2.97
N THR A 242 13.69 19.52 3.12
CA THR A 242 12.89 19.96 1.98
C THR A 242 13.69 20.97 1.15
N GLU A 243 14.43 21.87 1.79
CA GLU A 243 15.29 22.86 1.11
C GLU A 243 16.57 22.23 0.51
N THR A 244 17.20 21.27 1.19
CA THR A 244 18.53 20.76 0.81
C THR A 244 18.53 19.42 0.07
N SER A 245 17.50 18.59 0.24
CA SER A 245 17.50 17.18 -0.19
C SER A 245 16.19 16.72 -0.84
N GLY A 246 15.33 17.69 -1.18
CA GLY A 246 14.12 17.46 -1.95
C GLY A 246 13.21 16.40 -1.34
N LEU A 247 12.88 16.53 -0.04
CA LEU A 247 11.78 15.75 0.51
C LEU A 247 10.49 16.11 -0.23
N VAL A 248 9.85 15.10 -0.79
CA VAL A 248 8.69 15.26 -1.69
C VAL A 248 7.53 14.36 -1.33
N GLY A 249 7.62 13.57 -0.25
CA GLY A 249 6.53 12.74 0.23
C GLY A 249 6.80 12.18 1.62
N TRP A 250 5.72 12.02 2.39
CA TRP A 250 5.76 11.57 3.78
C TRP A 250 4.74 10.46 4.04
N VAL A 251 5.11 9.47 4.86
CA VAL A 251 4.18 8.47 5.38
C VAL A 251 4.34 8.35 6.88
N ASP A 252 3.22 8.36 7.59
CA ASP A 252 3.17 8.06 9.01
C ASP A 252 2.44 6.74 9.24
N VAL A 253 3.12 5.76 9.83
CA VAL A 253 2.56 4.43 10.07
C VAL A 253 2.05 4.35 11.50
N HIS A 254 0.77 4.04 11.64
CA HIS A 254 -0.01 3.90 12.85
C HIS A 254 -0.70 2.53 12.91
N SER A 255 -1.38 2.25 14.02
CA SER A 255 -2.34 1.15 14.11
C SER A 255 -3.44 1.49 15.12
N TYR A 256 -4.68 1.05 14.96
CA TYR A 256 -5.19 0.07 13.99
C TYR A 256 -6.50 0.54 13.37
N ALA A 257 -6.72 0.20 12.10
CA ALA A 257 -8.03 0.34 11.43
C ALA A 257 -8.12 -0.28 10.02
N GLY A 258 -6.99 -0.62 9.38
CA GLY A 258 -6.99 -0.99 7.96
C GLY A 258 -7.31 0.21 7.06
N LYS A 259 -6.69 1.36 7.34
CA LYS A 259 -6.98 2.62 6.66
C LYS A 259 -5.73 3.26 6.05
N ILE A 260 -5.90 3.81 4.86
CA ILE A 260 -4.99 4.81 4.28
C ILE A 260 -5.69 6.16 4.37
N LEU A 261 -5.24 6.98 5.29
CA LEU A 261 -5.81 8.29 5.58
C LEU A 261 -4.97 9.38 4.89
N TYR A 262 -5.64 10.42 4.43
CA TYR A 262 -5.02 11.61 3.85
C TYR A 262 -5.72 12.87 4.35
N PRO A 263 -5.10 14.06 4.22
CA PRO A 263 -5.71 15.33 4.65
C PRO A 263 -7.10 15.59 4.07
N ASN A 264 -7.93 16.44 4.68
CA ASN A 264 -7.72 17.02 6.00
C ASN A 264 -8.05 16.01 7.13
N GLY A 265 -7.35 16.12 8.26
CA GLY A 265 -7.61 15.42 9.51
C GLY A 265 -8.35 16.27 10.55
N ASP A 266 -8.12 17.57 10.55
CA ASP A 266 -8.65 18.52 11.53
C ASP A 266 -10.10 18.99 11.25
N THR A 267 -10.68 18.55 10.14
CA THR A 267 -12.07 18.80 9.73
C THR A 267 -12.59 17.67 8.83
N GLU A 268 -13.90 17.48 8.77
CA GLU A 268 -14.55 16.58 7.80
C GLU A 268 -14.65 17.21 6.40
N GLU A 269 -14.32 18.49 6.26
CA GLU A 269 -14.25 19.14 4.96
C GLU A 269 -13.15 18.51 4.09
N LEU A 270 -13.47 18.34 2.81
CA LEU A 270 -12.51 17.94 1.78
C LEU A 270 -11.36 18.97 1.70
N ILE A 271 -10.26 18.59 1.05
CA ILE A 271 -9.12 19.48 0.85
C ILE A 271 -9.53 20.66 -0.04
N GLY A 272 -10.32 20.37 -1.07
CA GLY A 272 -10.70 21.32 -2.11
C GLY A 272 -9.68 21.42 -3.24
N ASN A 273 -10.03 22.19 -4.27
CA ASN A 273 -9.28 22.33 -5.53
C ASN A 273 -9.08 20.97 -6.25
N ASP A 274 -8.11 20.87 -7.15
CA ASP A 274 -7.79 19.63 -7.87
C ASP A 274 -7.07 18.58 -7.01
N ASP A 275 -6.77 18.88 -5.74
CA ASP A 275 -5.99 17.99 -4.87
C ASP A 275 -6.84 16.87 -4.25
N ASP A 276 -8.16 17.06 -4.14
CA ASP A 276 -9.08 16.00 -3.68
C ASP A 276 -8.96 14.74 -4.53
N GLU A 277 -8.92 14.88 -5.85
CA GLU A 277 -8.81 13.73 -6.76
C GLU A 277 -7.42 13.09 -6.71
N LYS A 278 -6.36 13.89 -6.59
CA LYS A 278 -4.99 13.37 -6.45
C LYS A 278 -4.85 12.49 -5.21
N PHE A 279 -5.38 12.94 -4.07
CA PHE A 279 -5.34 12.16 -2.83
C PHE A 279 -6.25 10.94 -2.87
N LYS A 280 -7.43 11.03 -3.49
CA LYS A 280 -8.29 9.85 -3.70
C LYS A 280 -7.58 8.77 -4.52
N VAL A 281 -6.90 9.15 -5.61
CA VAL A 281 -6.16 8.20 -6.45
C VAL A 281 -4.97 7.62 -5.69
N LEU A 282 -4.16 8.47 -5.05
CA LEU A 282 -3.01 8.06 -4.22
C LEU A 282 -3.46 7.08 -3.12
N GLY A 283 -4.44 7.49 -2.30
CA GLY A 283 -4.94 6.72 -1.18
C GLY A 283 -5.52 5.37 -1.62
N ARG A 284 -6.31 5.34 -2.70
CA ARG A 284 -6.87 4.09 -3.25
C ARG A 284 -5.77 3.14 -3.69
N LYS A 285 -4.79 3.59 -4.48
CA LYS A 285 -3.73 2.71 -4.98
C LYS A 285 -2.87 2.16 -3.85
N VAL A 286 -2.51 3.00 -2.87
CA VAL A 286 -1.77 2.56 -1.68
C VAL A 286 -2.59 1.53 -0.88
N ALA A 287 -3.91 1.73 -0.74
CA ALA A 287 -4.79 0.78 -0.07
C ALA A 287 -4.85 -0.56 -0.84
N ASP A 288 -5.02 -0.52 -2.16
CA ASP A 288 -5.06 -1.71 -3.01
C ASP A 288 -3.75 -2.51 -2.92
N ALA A 289 -2.60 -1.82 -2.89
CA ALA A 289 -1.29 -2.47 -2.73
C ALA A 289 -1.11 -3.10 -1.34
N ALA A 290 -1.56 -2.43 -0.27
CA ALA A 290 -1.55 -2.99 1.07
C ALA A 290 -2.44 -4.26 1.14
N ALA A 291 -3.62 -4.19 0.53
CA ALA A 291 -4.66 -5.21 0.50
C ALA A 291 -4.36 -6.44 -0.39
N ALA A 292 -3.23 -6.50 -1.08
CA ALA A 292 -2.94 -7.54 -2.08
C ALA A 292 -3.05 -9.00 -1.56
N ASP A 293 -2.91 -9.23 -0.25
CA ASP A 293 -3.09 -10.55 0.38
C ASP A 293 -4.53 -10.79 0.89
N GLY A 294 -5.51 -9.99 0.45
CA GLY A 294 -6.94 -10.16 0.71
C GLY A 294 -7.51 -9.48 1.95
N LYS A 295 -6.74 -8.61 2.64
CA LYS A 295 -7.22 -7.86 3.82
C LYS A 295 -7.74 -6.48 3.45
N PRO A 296 -8.84 -5.99 4.06
CA PRO A 296 -9.54 -4.80 3.56
C PRO A 296 -8.87 -3.50 4.05
N TYR A 297 -7.84 -3.03 3.35
CA TYR A 297 -7.47 -1.62 3.45
C TYR A 297 -8.45 -0.77 2.65
N THR A 298 -8.87 0.35 3.23
CA THR A 298 -9.70 1.35 2.54
C THR A 298 -9.08 2.73 2.69
N SER A 299 -9.40 3.66 1.79
CA SER A 299 -8.87 5.02 1.85
C SER A 299 -9.98 6.07 1.96
N GLN A 300 -9.69 7.14 2.70
CA GLN A 300 -10.60 8.25 2.99
C GLN A 300 -9.82 9.41 3.60
N THR A 301 -10.44 10.59 3.73
CA THR A 301 -9.85 11.67 4.51
C THR A 301 -9.73 11.26 5.99
N ALA A 302 -8.69 11.74 6.66
CA ALA A 302 -8.47 11.50 8.08
C ALA A 302 -9.64 12.04 8.92
N GLY A 303 -10.19 13.21 8.58
CA GLY A 303 -11.30 13.81 9.29
C GLY A 303 -12.60 13.01 9.21
N SER A 304 -12.89 12.41 8.04
CA SER A 304 -14.03 11.49 7.89
C SER A 304 -13.83 10.15 8.62
N PHE A 305 -12.60 9.80 9.00
CA PHE A 305 -12.35 8.68 9.91
C PHE A 305 -12.57 9.10 11.36
N ALA A 306 -11.82 10.12 11.81
CA ALA A 306 -11.98 10.76 13.10
C ALA A 306 -11.24 12.10 13.09
N VAL A 307 -11.94 13.18 13.42
CA VAL A 307 -11.34 14.51 13.49
C VAL A 307 -10.18 14.55 14.50
N ALA A 308 -9.02 14.98 14.02
CA ALA A 308 -7.77 15.10 14.77
C ALA A 308 -7.09 16.44 14.48
N ILE A 309 -7.06 17.32 15.47
CA ILE A 309 -6.42 18.64 15.36
C ILE A 309 -4.95 18.52 15.74
N GLY A 310 -4.05 19.19 15.00
CA GLY A 310 -2.61 19.21 15.29
C GLY A 310 -1.89 17.92 14.91
N ALA A 311 -2.34 17.26 13.84
CA ALA A 311 -1.76 16.03 13.32
C ALA A 311 -0.61 16.30 12.31
N PHE A 312 0.27 15.30 12.18
CA PHE A 312 1.43 15.33 11.29
C PHE A 312 1.07 15.57 9.82
N ASP A 313 0.12 14.81 9.29
CA ASP A 313 -0.27 14.83 7.88
C ASP A 313 -0.84 16.18 7.45
N ASP A 314 -1.71 16.78 8.25
CA ASP A 314 -2.25 18.11 8.00
C ASP A 314 -1.17 19.19 7.98
N TYR A 315 -0.24 19.16 8.95
CA TYR A 315 0.87 20.11 8.98
C TYR A 315 1.75 19.98 7.74
N ILE A 316 2.15 18.75 7.39
CA ILE A 316 3.01 18.47 6.23
C ILE A 316 2.33 18.96 4.96
N TYR A 317 1.06 18.60 4.74
CA TYR A 317 0.38 18.96 3.51
C TYR A 317 0.19 20.47 3.38
N ARG A 318 -0.25 21.15 4.44
CA ARG A 318 -0.47 22.61 4.39
C ARG A 318 0.82 23.40 4.23
N THR A 319 1.94 22.85 4.71
CA THR A 319 3.25 23.52 4.59
C THR A 319 3.87 23.31 3.22
N TYR A 320 3.81 22.09 2.67
CA TYR A 320 4.60 21.71 1.50
C TYR A 320 3.78 21.43 0.24
N GLN A 321 2.48 21.18 0.36
CA GLN A 321 1.58 20.81 -0.75
C GLN A 321 2.11 19.62 -1.57
N LYS A 322 2.55 18.59 -0.85
CA LYS A 322 3.15 17.35 -1.37
C LYS A 322 2.39 16.13 -0.86
N PRO A 323 2.52 14.95 -1.50
CA PRO A 323 1.81 13.75 -1.07
C PRO A 323 2.21 13.37 0.37
N VAL A 324 1.19 13.12 1.19
CA VAL A 324 1.33 12.59 2.54
C VAL A 324 0.18 11.65 2.85
N VAL A 325 0.47 10.51 3.46
CA VAL A 325 -0.57 9.60 3.95
C VAL A 325 -0.26 9.09 5.34
N THR A 326 -1.30 8.87 6.12
CA THR A 326 -1.26 8.16 7.40
C THR A 326 -1.78 6.74 7.16
N ILE A 327 -1.03 5.71 7.56
CA ILE A 327 -1.44 4.31 7.42
C ILE A 327 -1.84 3.78 8.79
N GLU A 328 -3.11 3.43 8.98
CA GLU A 328 -3.57 2.68 10.15
C GLU A 328 -3.57 1.18 9.81
N ILE A 329 -2.58 0.43 10.32
CA ILE A 329 -2.46 -1.02 10.06
C ILE A 329 -3.75 -1.76 10.44
N ASP A 330 -4.15 -2.74 9.64
CA ASP A 330 -5.31 -3.59 9.93
C ASP A 330 -5.20 -4.31 11.28
N GLY A 331 -6.32 -4.40 12.00
CA GLY A 331 -6.39 -5.06 13.31
C GLY A 331 -7.52 -4.52 14.18
N GLU A 332 -7.70 -5.12 15.35
CA GLU A 332 -8.77 -4.77 16.31
C GLU A 332 -8.24 -4.34 17.69
N SER A 333 -6.91 -4.46 17.89
CA SER A 333 -6.24 -4.28 19.17
C SER A 333 -4.80 -3.78 18.98
N PHE A 334 -4.31 -3.00 19.94
CA PHE A 334 -2.90 -2.61 20.03
C PHE A 334 -2.00 -3.78 20.48
N VAL A 335 -2.59 -4.80 21.11
CA VAL A 335 -1.93 -6.05 21.49
C VAL A 335 -2.11 -7.04 20.34
N ALA A 336 -1.31 -6.85 19.30
CA ALA A 336 -1.28 -7.73 18.14
C ALA A 336 -0.46 -9.00 18.45
N PRO A 337 -0.78 -10.17 17.88
CA PRO A 337 0.03 -11.36 18.07
C PRO A 337 1.36 -11.23 17.30
N PRO A 338 2.51 -11.68 17.83
CA PRO A 338 3.80 -11.62 17.11
C PRO A 338 3.79 -12.33 15.74
N SER A 339 2.95 -13.35 15.56
CA SER A 339 2.76 -14.03 14.27
C SER A 339 2.27 -13.11 13.14
N SER A 340 1.67 -11.96 13.49
CA SER A 340 1.17 -10.98 12.52
C SER A 340 2.26 -10.06 11.94
N ILE A 341 3.44 -9.95 12.58
CA ILE A 341 4.49 -9.00 12.23
C ILE A 341 4.90 -9.12 10.76
N ARG A 342 5.11 -10.34 10.27
CA ARG A 342 5.52 -10.58 8.89
C ARG A 342 4.41 -10.28 7.89
N THR A 343 3.16 -10.54 8.24
CA THR A 343 2.01 -10.26 7.39
C THR A 343 1.85 -8.75 7.23
N HIS A 344 1.77 -8.01 8.33
CA HIS A 344 1.68 -6.56 8.31
C HIS A 344 2.95 -5.89 7.74
N GLY A 345 4.12 -6.47 7.96
CA GLY A 345 5.36 -6.03 7.34
C GLY A 345 5.32 -6.08 5.81
N LYS A 346 4.74 -7.13 5.22
CA LYS A 346 4.54 -7.23 3.77
C LYS A 346 3.49 -6.23 3.26
N GLU A 347 2.41 -6.03 4.01
CA GLU A 347 1.39 -5.02 3.70
C GLU A 347 2.02 -3.62 3.62
N ILE A 348 2.81 -3.24 4.64
CA ILE A 348 3.49 -1.94 4.68
C ILE A 348 4.59 -1.82 3.64
N TYR A 349 5.37 -2.87 3.39
CA TYR A 349 6.36 -2.88 2.29
C TYR A 349 5.71 -2.53 0.94
N ARG A 350 4.57 -3.15 0.62
CA ARG A 350 3.82 -2.85 -0.61
C ARG A 350 3.23 -1.44 -0.59
N ALA A 351 2.66 -1.01 0.53
CA ALA A 351 2.08 0.32 0.67
C ALA A 351 3.12 1.43 0.48
N LEU A 352 4.30 1.32 1.10
CA LEU A 352 5.37 2.30 0.95
C LEU A 352 5.98 2.31 -0.45
N THR A 353 6.10 1.14 -1.08
CA THR A 353 6.54 1.03 -2.47
C THR A 353 5.54 1.70 -3.42
N GLN A 354 4.25 1.41 -3.25
CA GLN A 354 3.19 2.01 -4.05
C GLN A 354 3.07 3.52 -3.81
N PHE A 355 3.26 3.99 -2.57
CA PHE A 355 3.31 5.41 -2.28
C PHE A 355 4.41 6.10 -3.09
N ALA A 356 5.62 5.52 -3.12
CA ALA A 356 6.74 6.04 -3.90
C ALA A 356 6.39 6.13 -5.41
N ASP A 357 5.74 5.11 -5.96
CA ASP A 357 5.32 5.08 -7.37
C ASP A 357 4.30 6.18 -7.72
N GLU A 358 3.49 6.58 -6.74
CA GLU A 358 2.45 7.60 -6.92
C GLU A 358 2.91 9.03 -6.63
N VAL A 359 4.12 9.24 -6.09
CA VAL A 359 4.63 10.61 -5.84
C VAL A 359 4.74 11.42 -7.13
N THR A 360 5.29 10.84 -8.20
CA THR A 360 5.42 11.55 -9.49
C THR A 360 4.06 11.80 -10.17
N PRO A 361 3.13 10.82 -10.24
CA PRO A 361 1.74 11.04 -10.64
C PRO A 361 1.03 12.14 -9.87
N PHE A 362 1.19 12.17 -8.55
CA PHE A 362 0.57 13.17 -7.68
C PHE A 362 0.99 14.60 -8.06
N GLU A 363 2.24 14.77 -8.49
CA GLU A 363 2.77 16.05 -8.96
C GLU A 363 2.40 16.38 -10.43
N GLY A 364 1.63 15.53 -11.11
CA GLY A 364 1.23 15.70 -12.51
C GLY A 364 2.21 15.11 -13.54
N GLY A 365 3.17 14.29 -13.10
CA GLY A 365 4.07 13.55 -13.99
C GLY A 365 3.49 12.20 -14.47
N ALA A 366 4.14 11.56 -15.44
CA ALA A 366 3.82 10.18 -15.82
C ALA A 366 4.20 9.21 -14.69
N GLY A 367 3.35 8.21 -14.42
CA GLY A 367 3.54 7.25 -13.32
C GLY A 367 4.44 6.06 -13.63
N GLY A 368 4.85 5.36 -12.55
CA GLY A 368 5.77 4.22 -12.57
C GLY A 368 7.13 4.53 -11.96
N ILE A 369 7.90 3.50 -11.58
CA ILE A 369 9.31 3.62 -11.18
C ILE A 369 10.09 4.09 -12.41
N LEU A 370 10.28 5.41 -12.53
CA LEU A 370 10.98 6.02 -13.65
C LEU A 370 12.47 5.72 -13.54
N PHE A 371 13.02 5.02 -14.53
CA PHE A 371 14.46 4.85 -14.60
C PHE A 371 15.14 6.17 -14.93
N PRO A 372 16.35 6.48 -14.39
CA PRO A 372 17.07 7.69 -14.76
C PRO A 372 17.27 7.84 -16.28
N ASP A 373 17.43 6.74 -17.02
CA ASP A 373 17.52 6.75 -18.48
C ASP A 373 16.20 7.18 -19.16
N GLU A 374 15.06 6.80 -18.58
CA GLU A 374 13.72 7.24 -19.02
C GLU A 374 13.47 8.70 -18.62
N VAL A 375 13.90 9.13 -17.43
CA VAL A 375 13.85 10.55 -17.01
C VAL A 375 14.71 11.41 -17.93
N GLU A 376 15.89 10.94 -18.33
CA GLU A 376 16.75 11.64 -19.26
C GLU A 376 16.18 11.63 -20.68
N ALA A 377 15.53 10.55 -21.11
CA ALA A 377 14.75 10.52 -22.35
C ALA A 377 13.57 11.52 -22.32
N LEU A 378 12.84 11.61 -21.21
CA LEU A 378 11.75 12.57 -21.00
C LEU A 378 12.26 14.01 -20.96
N LYS A 379 13.39 14.29 -20.30
CA LYS A 379 14.04 15.61 -20.30
C LYS A 379 14.53 16.00 -21.70
N ARG A 380 15.11 15.05 -22.45
CA ARG A 380 15.49 15.25 -23.86
C ARG A 380 14.27 15.54 -24.73
N ASN A 381 13.13 14.90 -24.49
CA ASN A 381 11.88 15.15 -25.22
C ASN A 381 11.24 16.49 -24.83
N ALA A 382 11.27 16.87 -23.55
CA ALA A 382 10.79 18.17 -23.07
C ALA A 382 11.66 19.34 -23.59
N LEU A 383 12.97 19.16 -23.71
CA LEU A 383 13.88 20.14 -24.33
C LEU A 383 13.73 20.23 -25.85
N LYS A 384 13.32 19.14 -26.51
CA LYS A 384 12.93 19.16 -27.94
C LYS A 384 11.57 19.83 -28.19
N GLY A 385 10.69 19.84 -27.18
CA GLY A 385 9.36 20.47 -27.26
C GLY A 385 9.34 21.98 -27.06
N ASN A 386 10.45 22.61 -26.65
CA ASN A 386 10.48 24.05 -26.34
C ASN A 386 11.79 24.75 -26.76
N ALA A 387 12.25 24.51 -27.99
CA ALA A 387 13.21 25.40 -28.66
C ALA A 387 13.13 25.22 -30.17
N LEU A 388 12.51 26.18 -30.87
CA LEU A 388 12.93 26.73 -32.17
C LEU A 388 11.99 27.89 -32.54
N LYS A 389 12.08 29.00 -31.81
CA LYS A 389 11.79 30.31 -32.40
C LYS A 389 13.01 30.67 -33.25
N GLY A 390 12.82 30.62 -34.56
CA GLY A 390 13.64 31.25 -35.60
C GLY A 390 15.15 31.10 -35.45
N ASN A 391 15.74 30.16 -36.17
CA ASN A 391 16.97 30.44 -36.91
C ASN A 391 17.12 29.44 -38.06
N ASP A 392 17.34 30.01 -39.24
CA ASP A 392 17.68 29.39 -40.51
C ASP A 392 18.99 28.59 -40.35
N LEU A 393 18.93 27.26 -40.56
CA LEU A 393 20.11 26.42 -40.71
C LEU A 393 20.01 25.64 -42.01
N LYS A 394 20.54 26.26 -43.07
CA LYS A 394 21.02 25.57 -44.27
C LYS A 394 22.23 24.70 -43.93
N GLY A 395 22.17 23.43 -44.31
CA GLY A 395 23.35 22.64 -44.67
C GLY A 395 23.68 21.44 -43.77
N ASN A 396 23.78 20.30 -44.47
CA ASN A 396 24.57 19.09 -44.19
C ASN A 396 23.95 17.95 -43.37
N ASP A 397 23.39 17.00 -44.14
CA ASP A 397 23.69 15.56 -44.18
C ASP A 397 24.03 14.85 -42.85
N LEU A 398 23.05 14.13 -42.31
CA LEU A 398 23.28 13.00 -41.42
C LEU A 398 22.52 11.78 -41.96
N LYS A 399 23.25 10.93 -42.68
CA LYS A 399 22.90 9.53 -42.94
C LYS A 399 23.00 8.72 -41.65
N GLY A 400 21.98 7.92 -41.34
CA GLY A 400 22.08 6.89 -40.29
C GLY A 400 20.76 6.37 -39.72
N ASN A 401 20.09 5.54 -40.52
CA ASN A 401 19.20 4.40 -40.24
C ASN A 401 18.24 4.34 -39.03
N ASP A 402 16.98 4.09 -39.40
CA ASP A 402 15.95 3.19 -38.85
C ASP A 402 15.64 3.16 -37.36
N TRP A 403 14.46 3.69 -37.04
CA TRP A 403 13.66 3.24 -35.90
C TRP A 403 12.25 2.91 -36.36
N ASN A 404 11.89 1.62 -36.26
CA ASN A 404 10.51 1.14 -36.24
C ASN A 404 9.80 1.76 -35.03
N GLY A 405 9.03 2.83 -35.27
CA GLY A 405 8.06 3.34 -34.30
C GLY A 405 6.78 2.55 -34.45
N ASN A 406 6.43 1.77 -33.43
CA ASN A 406 5.07 1.23 -33.27
C ASN A 406 4.12 2.40 -33.01
N ASP A 407 2.96 2.36 -33.67
CA ASP A 407 1.86 3.30 -33.56
C ASP A 407 1.40 3.48 -32.11
N TRP A 408 1.28 4.74 -31.68
CA TRP A 408 0.59 5.11 -30.44
C TRP A 408 -0.80 5.63 -30.81
N ASN A 409 -1.84 4.90 -30.40
CA ASN A 409 -3.21 5.40 -30.34
C ASN A 409 -3.28 6.53 -29.29
N GLY A 410 -3.18 7.78 -29.75
CA GLY A 410 -3.46 8.97 -28.96
C GLY A 410 -4.92 9.39 -29.12
N ASN A 411 -5.64 9.52 -28.00
CA ASN A 411 -6.97 10.13 -27.96
C ASN A 411 -6.88 11.64 -28.22
N ASP A 412 -7.65 12.14 -29.19
CA ASP A 412 -7.77 13.57 -29.52
C ASP A 412 -8.40 14.39 -28.40
N TRP A 413 -7.78 15.52 -28.06
CA TRP A 413 -8.38 16.58 -27.24
C TRP A 413 -8.84 17.74 -28.15
N ASN A 414 -10.13 18.09 -28.03
CA ASN A 414 -10.75 19.27 -28.64
C ASN A 414 -10.17 20.58 -28.07
N GLY A 415 -9.80 21.53 -28.94
CA GLY A 415 -9.40 22.88 -28.53
C GLY A 415 -9.36 23.90 -29.67
N ASN A 416 -10.50 24.56 -29.89
CA ASN A 416 -10.80 25.87 -30.50
C ASN A 416 -9.96 26.45 -31.67
N ASP A 417 -10.70 26.71 -32.76
CA ASP A 417 -10.44 27.62 -33.88
C ASP A 417 -9.85 29.00 -33.52
N TRP A 418 -9.22 29.66 -34.49
CA TRP A 418 -9.59 31.01 -35.00
C TRP A 418 -8.86 31.37 -36.32
N LYS A 419 -9.63 31.27 -37.42
CA LYS A 419 -9.81 32.17 -38.60
C LYS A 419 -8.68 33.05 -39.17
N GLY A 420 -8.41 32.81 -40.47
CA GLY A 420 -8.01 33.80 -41.50
C GLY A 420 -6.71 33.41 -42.22
N ASN A 421 -6.61 33.15 -43.52
CA ASN A 421 -7.44 33.47 -44.70
C ASN A 421 -7.42 32.29 -45.68
N ASP A 422 -8.58 31.91 -46.20
CA ASP A 422 -8.68 30.96 -47.31
C ASP A 422 -8.78 31.66 -48.68
N TRP A 423 -8.40 30.86 -49.68
CA TRP A 423 -8.72 30.86 -51.11
C TRP A 423 -7.70 31.48 -52.07
N ASN A 424 -6.83 30.59 -52.60
CA ASN A 424 -6.85 30.29 -54.04
C ASN A 424 -6.51 28.80 -54.29
N GLY A 425 -7.56 28.07 -54.73
CA GLY A 425 -7.70 26.71 -55.30
C GLY A 425 -6.54 25.70 -55.26
N ASN A 426 -6.72 24.45 -54.83
CA ASN A 426 -7.88 23.55 -55.03
C ASN A 426 -8.23 22.73 -53.77
N ASP A 427 -9.46 22.89 -53.27
CA ASP A 427 -10.28 21.79 -52.68
C ASP A 427 -11.24 21.29 -53.79
N TRP A 428 -11.87 20.11 -53.77
CA TRP A 428 -12.99 19.58 -52.95
C TRP A 428 -12.88 18.02 -53.03
N ASN A 429 -13.18 17.15 -52.05
CA ASN A 429 -14.29 17.09 -51.09
C ASN A 429 -13.92 16.17 -49.90
N GLY A 430 -14.08 16.66 -48.67
CA GLY A 430 -14.28 15.83 -47.48
C GLY A 430 -15.78 15.52 -47.28
N ASN A 431 -16.09 14.62 -46.35
CA ASN A 431 -17.38 14.63 -45.67
C ASN A 431 -17.16 14.46 -44.15
N ASP A 432 -17.56 15.52 -43.45
CA ASP A 432 -17.71 15.71 -42.00
C ASP A 432 -18.59 14.67 -41.32
N TRP A 433 -18.29 14.34 -40.06
CA TRP A 433 -19.32 14.04 -39.05
C TRP A 433 -18.99 14.68 -37.68
N LYS A 434 -19.66 15.78 -37.35
CA LYS A 434 -20.06 16.20 -35.99
C LYS A 434 -21.58 16.41 -36.01
N GLY A 435 -22.32 15.71 -35.14
CA GLY A 435 -23.75 16.00 -34.91
C GLY A 435 -24.54 14.81 -34.38
N ASN A 436 -25.30 15.05 -33.31
CA ASN A 436 -26.04 14.09 -32.47
C ASN A 436 -27.26 13.40 -33.12
N ASP A 437 -27.73 12.37 -32.40
CA ASP A 437 -29.10 11.86 -32.24
C ASP A 437 -29.60 10.62 -33.02
N TRP A 438 -29.76 9.54 -32.24
CA TRP A 438 -30.81 8.50 -32.17
C TRP A 438 -31.47 7.88 -33.43
N ASN A 439 -31.49 6.54 -33.41
CA ASN A 439 -32.44 5.56 -33.99
C ASN A 439 -32.70 5.58 -35.51
N GLY A 440 -32.30 4.50 -36.19
CA GLY A 440 -32.83 4.15 -37.52
C GLY A 440 -32.24 2.86 -38.09
N ASN A 441 -33.11 1.88 -38.35
CA ASN A 441 -32.84 0.58 -38.98
C ASN A 441 -32.45 0.66 -40.47
N ASP A 442 -31.87 -0.47 -40.92
CA ASP A 442 -31.94 -1.11 -42.24
C ASP A 442 -30.89 -0.83 -43.34
N LEU A 443 -29.96 -1.80 -43.43
CA LEU A 443 -29.78 -2.81 -44.50
C LEU A 443 -29.25 -2.45 -45.91
N ASN A 444 -28.32 -3.34 -46.33
CA ASN A 444 -27.90 -3.73 -47.69
C ASN A 444 -26.93 -2.76 -48.40
N GLY A 445 -25.69 -3.10 -48.78
CA GLY A 445 -25.14 -4.34 -49.32
C GLY A 445 -24.76 -4.10 -50.80
N ASN A 446 -23.48 -4.31 -51.16
CA ASN A 446 -22.94 -4.70 -52.50
C ASN A 446 -21.43 -4.30 -52.69
N ASP A 447 -20.48 -5.06 -52.15
CA ASP A 447 -19.63 -6.06 -52.85
C ASP A 447 -19.63 -6.04 -54.41
N TRP A 448 -18.56 -6.06 -55.26
CA TRP A 448 -17.07 -6.09 -55.22
C TRP A 448 -16.51 -5.54 -56.56
N ASN A 449 -15.23 -5.12 -56.59
CA ASN A 449 -14.27 -5.55 -57.63
C ASN A 449 -12.83 -5.19 -57.20
N GLY A 450 -12.14 -6.16 -56.59
CA GLY A 450 -10.70 -6.14 -56.37
C GLY A 450 -9.95 -6.87 -57.50
N ASN A 451 -8.67 -6.53 -57.66
CA ASN A 451 -7.68 -7.40 -58.29
C ASN A 451 -6.66 -7.83 -57.23
N ASP A 452 -6.58 -9.15 -57.10
CA ASP A 452 -5.69 -10.08 -56.39
C ASP A 452 -4.42 -9.60 -55.67
N TRP A 453 -4.27 -10.12 -54.44
CA TRP A 453 -2.97 -10.45 -53.84
C TRP A 453 -2.95 -11.92 -53.39
N ASN A 454 -1.88 -12.62 -53.76
CA ASN A 454 -1.53 -13.95 -53.28
C ASN A 454 -1.46 -13.97 -51.75
N GLY A 455 -2.33 -14.75 -51.11
CA GLY A 455 -2.26 -15.12 -49.72
C GLY A 455 -3.14 -16.33 -49.47
N ASN A 456 -2.53 -17.44 -49.05
CA ASN A 456 -3.21 -18.68 -48.73
C ASN A 456 -4.25 -18.49 -47.60
N ASP A 457 -5.46 -18.93 -47.91
CA ASP A 457 -6.51 -19.53 -47.09
C ASP A 457 -6.56 -19.23 -45.59
N TRP A 458 -7.52 -18.37 -45.21
CA TRP A 458 -8.32 -18.54 -44.00
C TRP A 458 -9.80 -18.58 -44.37
N ASN A 459 -10.42 -19.75 -44.17
CA ASN A 459 -11.86 -19.96 -44.33
C ASN A 459 -12.65 -19.19 -43.26
N GLY A 460 -13.40 -18.19 -43.71
CA GLY A 460 -14.86 -18.05 -43.55
C GLY A 460 -15.51 -18.26 -42.17
N ASN A 461 -15.73 -17.14 -41.49
CA ASN A 461 -16.99 -16.65 -40.87
C ASN A 461 -18.15 -17.61 -40.46
N ASP A 462 -18.43 -17.65 -39.15
CA ASP A 462 -19.50 -16.87 -38.46
C ASP A 462 -20.91 -17.51 -38.14
N TRP A 463 -21.46 -17.10 -36.97
CA TRP A 463 -22.87 -17.06 -36.46
C TRP A 463 -23.43 -18.04 -35.37
N ASN A 464 -23.84 -17.39 -34.25
CA ASN A 464 -25.04 -17.49 -33.39
C ASN A 464 -25.32 -18.63 -32.36
N GLY A 465 -25.65 -18.18 -31.13
CA GLY A 465 -26.82 -18.69 -30.37
C GLY A 465 -26.55 -19.48 -29.07
N ASN A 466 -27.09 -19.00 -27.94
CA ASN A 466 -27.05 -19.65 -26.62
C ASN A 466 -27.78 -21.01 -26.54
N ASP A 467 -27.18 -21.90 -25.72
CA ASP A 467 -27.80 -22.84 -24.76
C ASP A 467 -28.65 -24.06 -25.26
N TRP A 468 -28.04 -25.27 -25.25
CA TRP A 468 -28.28 -26.41 -24.33
C TRP A 468 -27.78 -27.77 -24.90
N ASN A 469 -27.05 -28.50 -24.05
CA ASN A 469 -26.82 -29.95 -23.95
C ASN A 469 -26.58 -30.82 -25.20
N GLY A 470 -25.41 -31.49 -25.21
CA GLY A 470 -25.23 -32.76 -25.92
C GLY A 470 -23.78 -33.20 -26.06
N ASN A 471 -23.26 -33.95 -25.08
CA ASN A 471 -22.14 -34.86 -25.33
C ASN A 471 -22.59 -35.89 -26.38
N ASP A 472 -21.82 -36.05 -27.45
CA ASP A 472 -21.03 -37.26 -27.66
C ASP A 472 -20.23 -37.19 -28.98
N TRP A 473 -18.97 -37.60 -28.85
CA TRP A 473 -18.04 -37.87 -29.93
C TRP A 473 -18.45 -39.15 -30.66
N ASN A 474 -18.35 -39.15 -32.00
CA ASN A 474 -17.64 -40.20 -32.76
C ASN A 474 -17.75 -39.99 -34.28
N GLY A 475 -16.61 -40.18 -34.98
CA GLY A 475 -16.61 -40.26 -36.44
C GLY A 475 -15.21 -40.37 -37.07
N ASN A 476 -14.54 -41.51 -36.86
CA ASN A 476 -13.44 -42.03 -37.71
C ASN A 476 -13.90 -42.10 -39.20
N ASP A 477 -13.06 -42.15 -40.24
CA ASP A 477 -11.94 -43.08 -40.40
C ASP A 477 -11.05 -42.75 -41.63
N LEU A 478 -9.75 -43.03 -41.51
CA LEU A 478 -8.76 -43.11 -42.59
C LEU A 478 -8.77 -44.54 -43.18
N LYS A 479 -8.75 -44.67 -44.52
CA LYS A 479 -8.64 -45.97 -45.20
C LYS A 479 -7.19 -46.34 -45.52
N GLY A 480 -6.81 -47.60 -45.26
CA GLY A 480 -5.68 -48.22 -45.96
C GLY A 480 -5.13 -49.57 -45.45
N ASN A 481 -5.88 -50.66 -45.68
CA ASN A 481 -5.44 -52.05 -45.98
C ASN A 481 -4.49 -52.84 -45.02
N ASN A 482 -4.91 -54.01 -44.53
CA ASN A 482 -4.60 -55.34 -45.13
C ASN A 482 -5.30 -56.54 -44.43
N TRP A 483 -5.29 -57.69 -45.09
CA TRP A 483 -6.25 -58.81 -45.09
C TRP A 483 -6.31 -59.86 -43.94
N LYS A 484 -7.54 -60.45 -43.84
CA LYS A 484 -7.97 -61.87 -43.62
C LYS A 484 -8.23 -62.44 -42.20
N ARG A 485 -9.55 -62.65 -41.95
CA ARG A 485 -10.32 -63.86 -41.48
C ARG A 485 -9.80 -64.60 -40.22
N ASN A 486 -10.62 -65.03 -39.24
CA ASN A 486 -12.01 -65.49 -39.30
C ASN A 486 -12.59 -65.73 -37.88
N ALA A 487 -13.93 -65.66 -37.81
CA ALA A 487 -14.86 -66.45 -36.98
C ALA A 487 -15.10 -66.11 -35.49
N LEU A 488 -16.26 -65.47 -35.28
CA LEU A 488 -17.08 -65.43 -34.06
C LEU A 488 -17.61 -66.83 -33.65
N LYS A 489 -17.78 -67.01 -32.33
CA LYS A 489 -18.93 -67.62 -31.61
C LYS A 489 -18.51 -67.74 -30.13
N GLY A 490 -19.27 -67.43 -29.09
CA GLY A 490 -20.65 -66.98 -28.91
C GLY A 490 -20.96 -66.99 -27.40
N ASN A 491 -22.10 -66.37 -27.04
CA ASN A 491 -22.96 -66.57 -25.85
C ASN A 491 -22.37 -66.76 -24.44
N GLY A 492 -22.95 -66.02 -23.49
CA GLY A 492 -23.16 -66.52 -22.13
C GLY A 492 -23.19 -65.43 -21.06
N GLY A 493 -24.38 -65.16 -20.50
CA GLY A 493 -24.62 -64.15 -19.46
C GLY A 493 -24.04 -64.48 -18.08
N GLY A 494 -24.13 -63.50 -17.16
CA GLY A 494 -23.73 -63.68 -15.76
C GLY A 494 -23.75 -62.40 -14.90
N ILE A 495 -24.96 -62.01 -14.51
CA ILE A 495 -25.46 -61.41 -13.24
C ILE A 495 -24.47 -60.92 -12.12
N ARG A 496 -24.81 -59.71 -11.60
CA ARG A 496 -24.69 -59.06 -10.23
C ARG A 496 -23.37 -58.50 -9.66
N PHE A 497 -23.38 -57.16 -9.50
CA PHE A 497 -23.20 -56.24 -8.35
C PHE A 497 -22.75 -56.73 -6.93
N PRO A 498 -22.25 -55.79 -6.08
CA PRO A 498 -21.10 -55.93 -5.17
C PRO A 498 -21.49 -56.01 -3.69
N ASN A 499 -20.48 -56.17 -2.80
CA ASN A 499 -20.40 -55.51 -1.48
C ASN A 499 -19.03 -55.72 -0.79
N GLU A 500 -18.66 -54.70 0.01
CA GLU A 500 -17.83 -54.71 1.24
C GLU A 500 -16.31 -54.97 1.06
N ASP A 501 -15.37 -54.18 1.62
CA ASP A 501 -15.33 -53.40 2.87
C ASP A 501 -14.73 -51.99 2.72
#